data_AF-A0A8J3F2R8-F1
#
_entry.id   AF-A0A8J3F2R8-F1
#
_cell.length_a   1.000
_cell.length_b   1.000
_cell.length_c   1.000
_cell.angle_alpha   90.00
_cell.angle_beta   90.00
_cell.angle_gamma   90.00
#
_symmetry.space_group_name_H-M   'P 1'
#
loop_
_entity.id
_entity.type
_entity.pdbx_description
1 polymer ?
#
loop_
_entity_poly.entity_id
_entity_poly.type
_entity_poly.pdbx_seq_one_letter_code
_entity_poly.pdbx_strand_id
1 'polypeptide(L)' 'MQTALANTTAQATDYPQWVIVENAGTDAEDVWSDHHTFKAALKELESCGGTDNGFDLMKRLPDGTLTTEF' A
#
# COMPACT_ATOMS: atom_id res chain seq x y z
N MET A 1 9.45 -15.87 33.02
CA MET A 1 10.11 -14.85 32.19
C MET A 1 10.71 -15.54 30.97
N GLN A 2 9.96 -15.66 29.87
CA GLN A 2 10.52 -15.65 28.52
C GLN A 2 9.35 -15.48 27.54
N THR A 3 9.03 -14.23 27.21
CA THR A 3 8.14 -13.91 26.08
C THR A 3 8.85 -14.35 24.81
N ALA A 4 8.24 -15.31 24.12
CA ALA A 4 8.74 -15.80 22.85
C ALA A 4 8.85 -14.64 21.86
N LEU A 5 10.02 -14.57 21.23
CA LEU A 5 10.45 -13.55 20.29
C LEU A 5 9.43 -13.42 19.16
N ALA A 6 8.96 -12.19 18.92
CA ALA A 6 8.28 -11.80 17.68
C ALA A 6 9.31 -11.84 16.54
N ASN A 7 9.69 -13.05 16.15
CA ASN A 7 10.47 -13.33 14.95
C ASN A 7 9.47 -13.59 13.82
N THR A 8 8.64 -12.60 13.48
CA THR A 8 8.01 -12.63 12.16
C THR A 8 9.12 -12.23 11.20
N THR A 9 9.82 -13.26 10.69
CA THR A 9 10.61 -13.16 9.48
C THR A 9 9.83 -12.31 8.50
N ALA A 10 10.34 -11.11 8.22
CA ALA A 10 10.04 -10.42 6.98
C ALA A 10 10.48 -11.39 5.89
N GLN A 11 9.56 -12.26 5.48
CA GLN A 11 9.65 -12.94 4.22
C GLN A 11 9.80 -11.77 3.26
N ALA A 12 11.00 -11.60 2.69
CA ALA A 12 11.21 -10.73 1.54
C ALA A 12 10.49 -11.42 0.36
N THR A 13 9.19 -11.58 0.51
CA THR A 13 8.28 -11.86 -0.57
C THR A 13 8.30 -10.59 -1.40
N ASP A 14 8.59 -10.76 -2.67
CA ASP A 14 8.50 -9.76 -3.74
C ASP A 14 7.03 -9.30 -3.91
N TYR A 15 6.40 -8.85 -2.82
CA TYR A 15 5.06 -8.31 -2.86
C TYR A 15 5.14 -6.83 -3.21
N PRO A 16 4.26 -6.36 -4.10
CA PRO A 16 4.13 -4.95 -4.39
C PRO A 16 3.84 -4.19 -3.08
N GLN A 17 4.77 -3.30 -2.72
CA GLN A 17 4.75 -2.55 -1.47
C GLN A 17 3.90 -1.28 -1.56
N TRP A 18 3.59 -0.84 -2.78
CA TRP A 18 2.88 0.40 -3.07
C TRP A 18 1.61 0.07 -3.83
N VAL A 19 0.49 0.59 -3.36
CA VAL A 19 -0.82 0.35 -3.97
C VAL A 19 -1.51 1.66 -4.26
N ILE A 20 -2.23 1.71 -5.37
CA ILE A 20 -3.18 2.77 -5.66
C ILE A 20 -4.54 2.25 -5.23
N VAL A 21 -5.19 2.98 -4.34
CA VAL A 21 -6.49 2.66 -3.75
C VAL A 21 -7.52 3.62 -4.33
N GLU A 22 -8.66 3.13 -4.79
CA GLU A 22 -9.78 3.98 -5.17
C GLU A 22 -10.77 4.12 -4.01
N ASN A 23 -11.43 5.28 -3.93
CA ASN A 23 -12.41 5.62 -2.90
C ASN A 23 -11.88 5.40 -1.47
N ALA A 24 -10.60 5.73 -1.25
CA ALA A 24 -9.94 5.60 0.04
C ALA A 24 -10.70 6.32 1.16
N GLY A 25 -10.84 5.66 2.32
CA GLY A 25 -11.58 6.17 3.47
C GLY A 25 -13.10 6.07 3.35
N THR A 26 -13.61 5.32 2.38
CA THR A 26 -15.06 5.05 2.20
C THR A 26 -15.37 3.55 2.32
N ASP A 27 -16.66 3.20 2.43
CA ASP A 27 -17.10 1.80 2.43
C ASP A 27 -16.87 1.07 1.08
N ALA A 28 -16.53 1.81 0.02
CA ALA A 28 -16.22 1.30 -1.31
C ALA A 28 -14.72 1.34 -1.62
N GLU A 29 -13.87 1.44 -0.60
CA GLU A 29 -12.41 1.39 -0.74
C GLU A 29 -11.96 0.08 -1.38
N ASP A 30 -11.18 0.16 -2.45
CA ASP A 30 -10.61 -1.02 -3.12
C ASP A 30 -9.21 -0.76 -3.69
N VAL A 31 -8.40 -1.82 -3.79
CA VAL A 31 -7.07 -1.74 -4.40
C VAL A 31 -7.22 -1.79 -5.91
N TRP A 32 -6.90 -0.66 -6.55
CA TRP A 32 -7.00 -0.51 -8.00
C TRP A 32 -5.74 -1.00 -8.73
N SER A 33 -4.54 -0.74 -8.18
CA SER A 33 -3.26 -1.11 -8.81
C SER A 33 -2.17 -1.40 -7.78
N ASP A 34 -1.22 -2.27 -8.15
CA ASP A 34 -0.12 -2.77 -7.32
C ASP A 34 1.25 -2.47 -7.95
N HIS A 35 2.20 -1.97 -7.15
CA HIS A 35 3.53 -1.57 -7.60
C HIS A 35 4.65 -1.94 -6.61
N HIS A 36 5.78 -2.40 -7.13
CA HIS A 36 6.98 -2.68 -6.32
C HIS A 36 7.76 -1.42 -5.91
N THR A 37 7.59 -0.30 -6.61
CA THR A 37 8.34 0.93 -6.34
C THR A 37 7.43 2.14 -6.20
N PHE A 38 7.76 3.02 -5.25
CA PHE A 38 7.03 4.26 -5.01
C PHE A 38 6.97 5.13 -6.26
N LYS A 39 8.07 5.20 -7.02
CA LYS A 39 8.16 6.00 -8.24
C LYS A 39 7.21 5.53 -9.34
N ALA A 40 7.01 4.21 -9.48
CA ALA A 40 6.05 3.68 -10.45
C ALA A 40 4.62 4.02 -10.03
N ALA A 41 4.30 3.79 -8.76
CA ALA A 41 2.97 4.08 -8.21
C ALA A 41 2.63 5.58 -8.26
N LEU A 42 3.56 6.46 -7.89
CA LEU A 42 3.36 7.91 -7.95
C LEU A 42 3.12 8.39 -9.38
N LYS A 43 3.88 7.88 -10.35
CA LYS A 43 3.69 8.23 -11.76
C LYS A 43 2.31 7.82 -12.27
N GLU A 44 1.82 6.65 -11.85
CA GLU A 44 0.50 6.16 -12.25
C GLU A 44 -0.63 6.92 -11.55
N LEU A 45 -0.48 7.21 -10.25
CA LEU A 45 -1.37 8.11 -9.50
C LEU A 45 -1.53 9.46 -10.21
N GLU A 46 -0.42 10.11 -10.57
CA GLU A 46 -0.41 11.38 -11.31
C GLU A 46 -1.12 11.26 -12.67
N SER A 47 -0.96 10.12 -13.37
CA SER A 47 -1.61 9.86 -14.66
C SER A 47 -3.13 9.67 -14.53
N CYS A 48 -3.63 9.21 -13.39
CA CYS A 48 -5.06 8.98 -13.13
C CYS A 48 -5.76 10.19 -12.50
N GLY A 49 -5.03 11.30 -12.28
CA GLY A 49 -5.56 12.54 -11.68
C GLY A 49 -5.43 12.63 -10.16
N GLY A 50 -4.76 11.65 -9.54
CA GLY A 50 -4.45 11.63 -8.12
C GLY A 50 -5.64 11.63 -7.18
N THR A 51 -5.42 12.16 -5.98
CA THR A 51 -6.40 12.22 -4.88
C THR A 51 -7.67 12.98 -5.24
N ASP A 52 -7.56 13.98 -6.11
CA ASP A 52 -8.72 14.76 -6.57
C ASP A 52 -9.72 13.92 -7.38
N ASN A 53 -9.26 12.80 -7.97
CA ASN A 53 -10.09 11.82 -8.68
C ASN A 53 -10.48 10.61 -7.81
N GLY A 54 -10.24 10.67 -6.50
CA GLY A 54 -10.58 9.59 -5.57
C GLY A 54 -9.55 8.46 -5.52
N PHE A 55 -8.34 8.65 -6.05
CA PHE A 55 -7.24 7.69 -5.94
C PHE A 55 -6.24 8.11 -4.88
N ASP A 56 -5.82 7.19 -4.03
CA ASP A 56 -4.79 7.43 -3.01
C ASP A 56 -3.64 6.45 -3.17
N LEU A 57 -2.43 6.92 -2.88
CA LEU A 57 -1.25 6.06 -2.84
C LEU A 57 -1.00 5.60 -1.41
N MET A 58 -1.03 4.30 -1.19
CA MET A 58 -0.78 3.70 0.12
C MET A 58 0.38 2.71 0.06
N LYS A 59 1.01 2.51 1.21
CA LYS A 59 2.02 1.49 1.44
C LYS A 59 1.36 0.25 2.03
N ARG A 60 1.57 -0.90 1.42
CA ARG A 60 1.17 -2.20 1.98
C ARG A 60 2.25 -2.72 2.92
N LEU A 61 1.89 -2.96 4.17
CA LEU A 61 2.74 -3.57 5.18
C LEU A 61 2.78 -5.11 4.99
N PRO A 62 3.78 -5.81 5.56
CA PRO A 62 3.90 -7.27 5.42
C PRO A 62 2.70 -8.07 5.97
N ASP A 63 1.93 -7.49 6.88
CA ASP A 63 0.70 -8.08 7.43
C ASP A 63 -0.54 -7.83 6.55
N GLY A 64 -0.39 -7.14 5.42
CA GLY A 64 -1.45 -6.77 4.49
C GLY A 64 -2.13 -5.44 4.80
N THR A 65 -1.80 -4.79 5.92
CA THR A 65 -2.35 -3.48 6.29
C THR A 65 -1.92 -2.40 5.29
N LEU A 66 -2.83 -1.50 4.92
CA LEU A 66 -2.52 -0.32 4.11
C LEU A 66 -2.32 0.91 5.00
N THR A 67 -1.31 1.73 4.69
CA THR A 67 -1.04 2.99 5.41
C THR A 67 -0.67 4.11 4.44
N THR A 68 -1.01 5.34 4.80
CA THR A 68 -0.59 6.57 4.12
C THR A 68 0.70 7.16 4.72
N GLU A 69 1.33 6.47 5.68
CA GLU A 69 2.62 6.90 6.25
C GLU A 69 3.79 6.45 5.36
N PHE A 70 4.61 7.42 4.94
CA PHE A 70 5.72 7.24 3.97
C PHE A 70 7.10 7.25 4.64
#